data_AF-A0ABC8XTW6-F1
#
_entry.id   AF-A0ABC8XTW6-F1
#
_cell.length_a   1.000
_cell.length_b   1.000
_cell.length_c   1.000
_cell.angle_alpha   90.00
_cell.angle_beta   90.00
_cell.angle_gamma   90.00
#
_symmetry.space_group_name_H-M   'P 1'
#
loop_
_entity.id
_entity.type
_entity.pdbx_description
1 polymer ?
#
loop_
_entity_poly.entity_id
_entity_poly.type
_entity_poly.pdbx_seq_one_letter_code
_entity_poly.pdbx_strand_id
1 'polypeptide(L)'
;MAATSDQGFAVPVVPLSYGKPMPRVGLGTASFPHCDDGDQPHVREAVLRAIDAGYRHFDTAAVYGTERAIGDAAAEAVRAGTLASRDELYITSKLWIADAHPGRVLPALRKTLRNLQMEYVDLYLVHFPVSMKPQEGGAGAILVKEDLVAMDMKGVWEEMEECHRQGLAKAIGVSNFACKKLEYLLSFAQIIPAVNQSRWRCIRTAVKTSCAHSVGRKGSSSAPTLHWVAREHHGPTILSWKALSSSRSPRTSAKPSLRFVLGGYMSRAIA
;
A
#
# COMPACT_ATOMS: atom_id res chain seq x y z
N MET A 1 1.14 6.36 -45.17
CA MET A 1 1.87 6.34 -43.88
C MET A 1 0.87 5.96 -42.80
N ALA A 2 0.90 4.71 -42.32
CA ALA A 2 0.05 4.28 -41.23
C ALA A 2 0.61 4.88 -39.94
N ALA A 3 -0.16 5.73 -39.25
CA ALA A 3 0.16 6.19 -37.92
C ALA A 3 0.21 4.97 -37.00
N THR A 4 1.41 4.61 -36.55
CA THR A 4 1.57 3.68 -35.43
C THR A 4 0.94 4.37 -34.22
N SER A 5 -0.24 3.91 -33.81
CA SER A 5 -0.78 4.24 -32.50
C SER A 5 0.30 3.93 -31.47
N ASP A 6 0.79 4.94 -30.77
CA ASP A 6 1.67 4.77 -29.62
C ASP A 6 0.86 3.98 -28.57
N GLN A 7 1.02 2.66 -28.58
CA GLN A 7 0.46 1.76 -27.58
C GLN A 7 1.30 2.01 -26.32
N GLY A 8 0.97 3.09 -25.61
CA GLY A 8 1.63 3.48 -24.39
C GLY A 8 1.76 2.28 -23.45
N PHE A 9 2.94 2.11 -22.87
CA PHE A 9 3.24 1.02 -21.94
C PHE A 9 2.28 1.09 -20.73
N ALA A 10 1.22 0.29 -20.75
CA ALA A 10 0.30 0.17 -19.63
C ALA A 10 0.83 -0.87 -18.62
N VAL A 11 1.01 -0.45 -17.37
CA VAL A 11 1.38 -1.37 -16.28
C VAL A 11 0.25 -2.40 -16.12
N PRO A 12 0.53 -3.72 -16.19
CA PRO A 12 -0.52 -4.72 -16.04
C PRO A 12 -1.17 -4.60 -14.67
N VAL A 13 -2.47 -4.91 -14.59
CA VAL A 13 -3.27 -4.82 -13.37
C VAL A 13 -3.67 -6.20 -12.87
N VAL A 14 -4.03 -6.28 -11.60
CA VAL A 14 -4.58 -7.50 -11.00
C VAL A 14 -5.92 -7.23 -10.34
N PRO A 15 -6.95 -8.04 -10.67
CA PRO A 15 -8.25 -7.90 -10.03
C PRO A 15 -8.11 -8.27 -8.55
N LEU A 16 -8.72 -7.45 -7.69
CA LEU A 16 -8.90 -7.75 -6.28
C LEU A 16 -10.35 -8.12 -6.04
N SER A 17 -10.62 -8.74 -4.89
CA SER A 17 -11.98 -9.08 -4.46
C SER A 17 -12.91 -7.86 -4.31
N TYR A 18 -12.33 -6.68 -4.08
CA TYR A 18 -13.03 -5.42 -3.89
C TYR A 18 -12.25 -4.27 -4.52
N GLY A 19 -12.96 -3.21 -4.92
CA GLY A 19 -12.38 -2.03 -5.55
C GLY A 19 -11.94 -2.27 -7.01
N LYS A 20 -11.18 -1.32 -7.55
CA LYS A 20 -10.66 -1.41 -8.92
C LYS A 20 -9.41 -2.32 -8.98
N PRO A 21 -9.05 -2.83 -10.17
CA PRO A 21 -7.82 -3.60 -10.34
C PRO A 21 -6.58 -2.83 -9.87
N MET A 22 -5.71 -3.51 -9.13
CA MET A 22 -4.48 -2.92 -8.59
C MET A 22 -3.35 -3.01 -9.63
N PRO A 23 -2.66 -1.90 -9.97
CA PRO A 23 -1.47 -1.95 -10.82
C PRO A 23 -0.36 -2.78 -10.19
N ARG A 24 0.24 -3.65 -11.01
CA ARG A 24 1.27 -4.60 -10.56
C ARG A 24 2.56 -3.95 -10.09
N VAL A 25 2.83 -2.74 -10.56
CA VAL A 25 4.01 -1.97 -10.18
C VAL A 25 3.52 -0.69 -9.53
N GLY A 26 4.03 -0.41 -8.34
CA GLY A 26 3.76 0.82 -7.61
C GLY A 26 5.04 1.44 -7.05
N LEU A 27 5.01 2.73 -6.77
CA LEU A 27 6.10 3.45 -6.12
C LEU A 27 5.91 3.42 -4.60
N GLY A 28 6.85 2.80 -3.89
CA GLY A 28 6.92 2.87 -2.43
C GLY A 28 7.54 4.19 -1.96
N THR A 29 6.97 4.80 -0.92
CA THR A 29 7.40 6.12 -0.41
C THR A 29 8.04 6.10 0.98
N ALA A 30 8.29 4.91 1.55
CA ALA A 30 8.94 4.78 2.84
C ALA A 30 10.40 5.31 2.80
N SER A 31 10.79 6.05 3.83
CA SER A 31 12.17 6.46 4.10
C SER A 31 12.49 6.19 5.58
N PHE A 32 13.77 5.97 5.87
CA PHE A 32 14.31 5.99 7.23
C PHE A 32 15.52 6.95 7.26
N PRO A 33 15.53 7.99 8.12
CA PRO A 33 14.41 8.43 8.96
C PRO A 33 13.14 8.75 8.14
N HIS A 34 11.99 8.70 8.81
CA HIS A 34 10.70 9.05 8.21
C HIS A 34 10.68 10.51 7.77
N CYS A 35 9.86 10.83 6.77
CA CYS A 35 9.84 12.14 6.17
C CYS A 35 9.27 13.18 7.12
N ASP A 36 9.91 14.34 7.15
CA ASP A 36 9.45 15.55 7.83
C ASP A 36 8.98 16.61 6.82
N ASP A 37 8.75 17.84 7.29
CA ASP A 37 8.32 18.95 6.45
C ASP A 37 9.35 19.35 5.39
N GLY A 38 10.65 19.19 5.68
CA GLY A 38 11.73 19.48 4.75
C GLY A 38 11.80 18.50 3.57
N ASP A 39 11.36 17.26 3.79
CA ASP A 39 11.33 16.22 2.75
C ASP A 39 10.13 16.36 1.78
N GLN A 40 9.05 17.07 2.16
CA GLN A 40 7.79 17.11 1.39
C GLN A 40 7.98 17.52 -0.09
N PRO A 41 8.73 18.59 -0.42
CA PRO A 41 8.88 19.02 -1.81
C PRO A 41 9.56 17.94 -2.68
N HIS A 42 10.47 17.17 -2.10
CA HIS A 42 11.19 16.13 -2.82
C HIS A 42 10.38 14.87 -3.04
N VAL A 43 9.56 14.48 -2.05
CA VAL A 43 8.61 13.37 -2.20
C VAL A 43 7.57 13.73 -3.28
N ARG A 44 7.05 14.95 -3.24
CA ARG A 44 6.10 15.47 -4.24
C ARG A 44 6.68 15.41 -5.65
N GLU A 45 7.89 15.92 -5.84
CA GLU A 45 8.61 15.86 -7.13
C GLU A 45 8.80 14.42 -7.62
N ALA A 46 9.18 13.49 -6.75
CA ALA A 46 9.34 12.09 -7.13
C ALA A 46 8.01 11.44 -7.55
N VAL A 47 6.90 11.79 -6.90
CA VAL A 47 5.56 11.30 -7.27
C VAL A 47 5.14 11.83 -8.63
N LEU A 48 5.35 13.13 -8.92
CA LEU A 48 5.05 13.72 -10.23
C LEU A 48 5.84 13.03 -11.36
N ARG A 49 7.16 12.87 -11.18
CA ARG A 49 8.01 12.17 -12.15
C ARG A 49 7.55 10.73 -12.38
N ALA A 50 7.06 10.06 -11.34
CA ALA A 50 6.52 8.72 -11.48
C ALA A 50 5.20 8.70 -12.25
N ILE A 51 4.30 9.67 -12.00
CA ILE A 51 3.07 9.84 -12.78
C ILE A 51 3.39 10.05 -14.26
N ASP A 52 4.34 10.94 -14.57
CA ASP A 52 4.81 11.21 -15.95
C ASP A 52 5.42 9.96 -16.60
N ALA A 53 6.11 9.12 -15.81
CA ALA A 53 6.66 7.84 -16.25
C ALA A 53 5.61 6.72 -16.40
N GLY A 54 4.33 7.00 -16.17
CA GLY A 54 3.22 6.05 -16.32
C GLY A 54 2.89 5.24 -15.08
N TYR A 55 3.48 5.54 -13.91
CA TYR A 55 3.04 4.94 -12.66
C TYR A 55 1.63 5.42 -12.33
N ARG A 56 0.83 4.48 -11.84
CA ARG A 56 -0.51 4.76 -11.31
C ARG A 56 -0.70 4.24 -9.89
N HIS A 57 0.21 3.47 -9.32
CA HIS A 57 0.10 2.96 -7.95
C HIS A 57 1.15 3.58 -7.03
N PHE A 58 0.72 4.15 -5.91
CA PHE A 58 1.59 4.72 -4.87
C PHE A 58 1.31 4.08 -3.51
N ASP A 59 2.36 3.62 -2.84
CA ASP A 59 2.31 3.00 -1.52
C ASP A 59 2.90 3.96 -0.47
N THR A 60 2.08 4.33 0.50
CA THR A 60 2.43 5.17 1.66
C THR A 60 1.93 4.53 2.97
N ALA A 61 2.13 5.20 4.09
CA ALA A 61 1.58 4.85 5.39
C ALA A 61 1.53 6.11 6.26
N ALA A 62 0.61 6.14 7.24
CA ALA A 62 0.49 7.27 8.17
C ALA A 62 1.82 7.63 8.86
N VAL A 63 2.66 6.63 9.15
CA VAL A 63 3.95 6.84 9.83
C VAL A 63 5.07 7.35 8.91
N TYR A 64 4.95 7.23 7.59
CA TYR A 64 6.04 7.59 6.68
C TYR A 64 6.22 9.11 6.52
N GLY A 65 5.20 9.89 6.88
CA GLY A 65 5.20 11.34 6.67
C GLY A 65 5.04 11.75 5.21
N THR A 66 4.64 10.86 4.30
CA THR A 66 4.59 11.15 2.84
C THR A 66 3.19 11.38 2.29
N GLU A 67 2.14 11.21 3.09
CA GLU A 67 0.74 11.33 2.65
C GLU A 67 0.43 12.71 2.04
N ARG A 68 0.87 13.80 2.68
CA ARG A 68 0.64 15.16 2.19
C ARG A 68 1.27 15.40 0.81
N ALA A 69 2.56 15.08 0.66
CA ALA A 69 3.26 15.21 -0.61
C ALA A 69 2.61 14.42 -1.76
N ILE A 70 2.06 13.24 -1.47
CA ILE A 70 1.30 12.45 -2.47
C ILE A 70 -0.01 13.16 -2.85
N GLY A 71 -0.74 13.69 -1.88
CA GLY A 71 -1.95 14.48 -2.11
C GLY A 71 -1.68 15.70 -2.99
N ASP A 72 -0.67 16.48 -2.63
CA ASP A 72 -0.26 17.69 -3.36
C ASP A 72 0.16 17.37 -4.81
N ALA A 73 0.91 16.27 -5.02
CA ALA A 73 1.33 15.82 -6.35
C ALA A 73 0.15 15.34 -7.20
N ALA A 74 -0.79 14.58 -6.62
CA ALA A 74 -1.98 14.11 -7.33
C ALA A 74 -2.86 15.29 -7.78
N ALA A 75 -3.10 16.25 -6.88
CA ALA A 75 -3.88 17.45 -7.18
C ALA A 75 -3.22 18.30 -8.28
N GLU A 76 -1.90 18.44 -8.26
CA GLU A 76 -1.17 19.14 -9.31
C GLU A 76 -1.23 18.40 -10.65
N ALA A 77 -1.01 17.09 -10.67
CA ALA A 77 -1.08 16.30 -11.90
C ALA A 77 -2.47 16.36 -12.56
N VAL A 78 -3.54 16.44 -11.76
CA VAL A 78 -4.90 16.68 -12.27
C VAL A 78 -5.04 18.10 -12.83
N ARG A 79 -4.61 19.13 -12.10
CA ARG A 79 -4.66 20.52 -12.58
C ARG A 79 -3.85 20.75 -13.85
N ALA A 80 -2.71 20.08 -13.99
CA ALA A 80 -1.84 20.16 -15.16
C ALA A 80 -2.36 19.35 -16.36
N GLY A 81 -3.39 18.51 -16.18
CA GLY A 81 -3.95 17.65 -17.22
C GLY A 81 -3.15 16.37 -17.50
N THR A 82 -2.10 16.08 -16.71
CA THR A 82 -1.36 14.80 -16.78
C THR A 82 -2.25 13.63 -16.34
N LEU A 83 -3.18 13.88 -15.42
CA LEU A 83 -4.24 12.96 -15.03
C LEU A 83 -5.59 13.59 -15.34
N ALA A 84 -6.51 12.84 -15.92
CA ALA A 84 -7.89 13.29 -16.11
C ALA A 84 -8.62 13.44 -14.78
N SER A 85 -8.31 12.58 -13.80
CA SER A 85 -8.85 12.65 -12.45
C SER A 85 -8.00 11.87 -11.44
N ARG A 86 -8.29 12.06 -10.14
CA ARG A 86 -7.73 11.25 -9.05
C ARG A 86 -8.01 9.75 -9.22
N ASP A 87 -9.09 9.37 -9.91
CA ASP A 87 -9.49 7.97 -10.07
C ASP A 87 -8.52 7.16 -10.93
N GLU A 88 -7.63 7.81 -11.68
CA GLU A 88 -6.53 7.12 -12.38
C GLU A 88 -5.47 6.56 -11.43
N LEU A 89 -5.35 7.11 -10.21
CA LEU A 89 -4.34 6.67 -9.24
C LEU A 89 -4.89 5.58 -8.32
N TYR A 90 -4.05 4.62 -7.97
CA TYR A 90 -4.26 3.60 -6.97
C TYR A 90 -3.40 3.93 -5.74
N ILE A 91 -4.01 4.40 -4.65
CA ILE A 91 -3.31 4.82 -3.44
C ILE A 91 -3.50 3.78 -2.33
N THR A 92 -2.39 3.26 -1.84
CA THR A 92 -2.33 2.38 -0.67
C THR A 92 -1.80 3.16 0.54
N SER A 93 -2.54 3.19 1.65
CA SER A 93 -2.03 3.66 2.96
C SER A 93 -2.22 2.60 4.05
N LYS A 94 -1.65 2.83 5.23
CA LYS A 94 -1.57 1.83 6.30
C LYS A 94 -1.84 2.42 7.68
N LEU A 95 -2.64 1.69 8.46
CA LEU A 95 -2.92 1.94 9.87
C LEU A 95 -1.69 1.66 10.72
N TRP A 96 -1.18 2.68 11.41
CA TRP A 96 -0.02 2.53 12.28
C TRP A 96 -0.35 1.83 13.60
N ILE A 97 0.64 1.18 14.20
CA ILE A 97 0.46 0.37 15.43
C ILE A 97 -0.01 1.18 16.64
N ALA A 98 0.24 2.50 16.66
CA ALA A 98 -0.25 3.41 17.69
C ALA A 98 -1.78 3.59 17.64
N ASP A 99 -2.37 3.39 16.46
CA ASP A 99 -3.80 3.52 16.21
C ASP A 99 -4.49 2.16 15.95
N ALA A 100 -3.74 1.06 16.03
CA ALA A 100 -4.26 -0.30 15.90
C ALA A 100 -4.99 -0.75 17.18
N HIS A 101 -5.99 0.02 17.60
CA HIS A 101 -6.87 -0.27 18.73
C HIS A 101 -8.33 -0.06 18.33
N PRO A 102 -9.28 -0.80 18.90
CA PRO A 102 -10.70 -0.47 18.78
C PRO A 102 -10.95 0.98 19.21
N GLY A 103 -11.81 1.67 18.47
CA GLY A 103 -12.14 3.09 18.60
C GLY A 103 -11.19 4.03 17.87
N ARG A 104 -10.07 3.56 17.30
CA ARG A 104 -9.02 4.41 16.72
C ARG A 104 -8.80 4.21 15.23
N VAL A 105 -9.27 3.11 14.63
CA VAL A 105 -8.98 2.79 13.23
C VAL A 105 -9.66 3.80 12.29
N LEU A 106 -10.95 4.05 12.48
CA LEU A 106 -11.71 4.98 11.66
C LEU A 106 -11.19 6.43 11.78
N PRO A 107 -10.92 6.97 12.99
CA PRO A 107 -10.25 8.26 13.15
C PRO A 107 -8.88 8.33 12.44
N ALA A 108 -8.09 7.26 12.50
CA ALA A 108 -6.78 7.20 11.84
C ALA A 108 -6.90 7.23 10.32
N LEU A 109 -7.82 6.46 9.72
CA LEU A 109 -8.08 6.54 8.28
C LEU A 109 -8.56 7.95 7.87
N ARG A 110 -9.47 8.56 8.65
CA ARG A 110 -9.92 9.93 8.37
C ARG A 110 -8.77 10.94 8.44
N LYS A 111 -7.79 10.74 9.33
CA LYS A 111 -6.57 11.55 9.37
C LYS A 111 -5.72 11.35 8.12
N THR A 112 -5.49 10.10 7.70
CA THR A 112 -4.82 9.76 6.43
C THR A 112 -5.49 10.45 5.24
N LEU A 113 -6.82 10.39 5.15
CA LEU A 113 -7.59 11.01 4.07
C LEU A 113 -7.47 12.54 4.05
N ARG A 114 -7.48 13.18 5.22
CA ARG A 114 -7.21 14.63 5.33
C ARG A 114 -5.79 14.98 4.88
N ASN A 115 -4.79 14.21 5.30
CA ASN A 115 -3.40 14.43 4.88
C ASN A 115 -3.24 14.28 3.36
N LEU A 116 -3.84 13.24 2.79
CA LEU A 116 -3.85 12.97 1.35
C LEU A 116 -4.72 13.95 0.55
N GLN A 117 -5.61 14.71 1.21
CA GLN A 117 -6.64 15.53 0.56
C GLN A 117 -7.55 14.70 -0.37
N MET A 118 -7.97 13.51 0.09
CA MET A 118 -8.76 12.56 -0.70
C MET A 118 -10.00 12.10 0.08
N GLU A 119 -11.04 11.70 -0.65
CA GLU A 119 -12.25 11.12 -0.05
C GLU A 119 -12.11 9.63 0.27
N TYR A 120 -11.21 8.94 -0.43
CA TYR A 120 -10.97 7.52 -0.25
C TYR A 120 -9.50 7.14 -0.55
N VAL A 121 -9.09 5.99 -0.01
CA VAL A 121 -7.91 5.24 -0.47
C VAL A 121 -8.36 3.99 -1.23
N ASP A 122 -7.58 3.57 -2.21
CA ASP A 122 -7.87 2.39 -3.01
C ASP A 122 -7.64 1.11 -2.18
N LEU A 123 -6.63 1.13 -1.31
CA LEU A 123 -6.31 0.04 -0.37
C LEU A 123 -5.86 0.58 0.99
N TYR A 124 -6.45 0.06 2.07
CA TYR A 124 -6.03 0.36 3.44
C TYR A 124 -5.56 -0.89 4.17
N LEU A 125 -4.36 -0.85 4.75
CA LEU A 125 -3.73 -2.02 5.36
C LEU A 125 -3.50 -1.86 6.86
N VAL A 126 -3.75 -2.91 7.65
CA VAL A 126 -3.17 -3.01 8.99
C VAL A 126 -1.64 -3.19 8.84
N HIS A 127 -0.85 -2.21 9.28
CA HIS A 127 0.59 -2.15 8.92
C HIS A 127 1.41 -3.29 9.56
N PHE A 128 1.10 -3.65 10.81
CA PHE A 128 1.70 -4.77 11.54
C PHE A 128 0.66 -5.43 12.47
N PRO A 129 0.78 -6.74 12.77
CA PRO A 129 -0.15 -7.46 13.66
C PRO A 129 0.13 -7.23 15.16
N VAL A 130 0.39 -5.98 15.55
CA VAL A 130 0.77 -5.57 16.92
C VAL A 130 0.23 -4.16 17.16
N SER A 131 -0.03 -3.82 18.42
CA SER A 131 -0.39 -2.46 18.81
C SER A 131 0.69 -1.87 19.72
N MET A 132 0.74 -0.55 19.81
CA MET A 132 1.57 0.17 20.77
C MET A 132 0.69 0.89 21.77
N LYS A 133 1.11 0.97 23.04
CA LYS A 133 0.41 1.74 24.07
C LYS A 133 0.12 3.16 23.55
N PRO A 134 -1.10 3.67 23.72
CA PRO A 134 -1.38 5.08 23.49
C PRO A 134 -0.41 5.93 24.32
N GLN A 135 0.41 6.76 23.68
CA GLN A 135 1.24 7.73 24.39
C GLN A 135 0.43 9.01 24.61
N GLU A 136 0.49 9.56 25.83
CA GLU A 136 -0.02 10.92 26.09
C GLU A 136 0.82 11.92 25.28
N GLY A 137 0.18 12.75 24.46
CA GLY A 137 0.86 13.70 23.56
C GLY A 137 0.96 13.29 22.09
N GLY A 138 0.48 12.09 21.71
CA GLY A 138 0.29 11.70 20.31
C GLY A 138 1.10 10.49 19.87
N ALA A 139 0.90 10.07 18.61
CA ALA A 139 1.55 8.89 18.04
C ALA A 139 3.05 9.16 17.81
N GLY A 140 3.90 8.71 18.74
CA GLY A 140 5.33 8.62 18.51
C GLY A 140 5.62 7.76 17.28
N ALA A 141 6.42 8.29 16.34
CA ALA A 141 6.96 7.52 15.22
C ALA A 141 8.04 6.51 15.66
N ILE A 142 8.50 6.62 16.90
CA ILE A 142 9.53 5.78 17.50
C ILE A 142 8.90 4.51 18.07
N LEU A 143 9.31 3.36 17.53
CA LEU A 143 8.97 2.06 18.06
C LEU A 143 9.75 1.83 19.37
N VAL A 144 9.05 1.92 20.51
CA VAL A 144 9.58 1.51 21.82
C VAL A 144 9.08 0.10 22.11
N LYS A 145 10.01 -0.85 22.31
CA LYS A 145 9.66 -2.27 22.43
C LYS A 145 8.78 -2.53 23.66
N GLU A 146 9.01 -1.80 24.73
CA GLU A 146 8.33 -1.87 26.02
C GLU A 146 6.88 -1.34 25.96
N ASP A 147 6.56 -0.60 24.89
CA ASP A 147 5.22 -0.08 24.62
C ASP A 147 4.41 -1.01 23.71
N LEU A 148 5.00 -2.08 23.16
CA LEU A 148 4.27 -3.03 22.34
C LEU A 148 3.31 -3.86 23.19
N VAL A 149 2.06 -3.93 22.74
CA VAL A 149 0.99 -4.71 23.37
C VAL A 149 0.34 -5.64 22.35
N ALA A 150 -0.33 -6.68 22.86
CA ALA A 150 -1.13 -7.56 22.01
C ALA A 150 -2.25 -6.75 21.35
N MET A 151 -2.35 -6.85 20.03
CA MET A 151 -3.44 -6.23 19.27
C MET A 151 -4.73 -7.02 19.47
N ASP A 152 -5.81 -6.31 19.80
CA ASP A 152 -7.17 -6.82 19.61
C ASP A 152 -7.48 -6.88 18.12
N MET A 153 -7.07 -7.98 17.49
CA MET A 153 -7.20 -8.17 16.06
C MET A 153 -8.65 -8.21 15.59
N LYS A 154 -9.57 -8.70 16.43
CA LYS A 154 -10.99 -8.78 16.08
C LYS A 154 -11.61 -7.39 16.04
N GLY A 155 -11.46 -6.61 17.11
CA GLY A 155 -11.99 -5.26 17.16
C GLY A 155 -11.35 -4.33 16.11
N VAL A 156 -10.03 -4.44 15.90
CA VAL A 156 -9.35 -3.67 14.83
C VAL A 156 -9.88 -4.05 13.45
N TRP A 157 -10.08 -5.34 13.17
CA TRP A 157 -10.57 -5.76 11.86
C TRP A 157 -12.02 -5.36 11.62
N GLU A 158 -12.90 -5.46 12.63
CA GLU A 158 -14.29 -4.98 12.55
C GLU A 158 -14.36 -3.48 12.15
N GLU A 159 -13.43 -2.65 12.62
CA GLU A 159 -13.34 -1.26 12.19
C GLU A 159 -12.69 -1.06 10.82
N MET A 160 -11.78 -1.95 10.39
CA MET A 160 -11.32 -1.97 8.99
C MET A 160 -12.49 -2.29 8.05
N GLU A 161 -13.35 -3.23 8.43
CA GLU A 161 -14.58 -3.57 7.71
C GLU A 161 -15.55 -2.38 7.67
N GLU A 162 -15.67 -1.62 8.76
CA GLU A 162 -16.43 -0.36 8.79
C GLU A 162 -15.84 0.69 7.83
N CYS A 163 -14.52 0.87 7.82
CA CYS A 163 -13.85 1.76 6.87
C CYS A 163 -14.18 1.42 5.41
N HIS A 164 -14.27 0.12 5.10
CA HIS A 164 -14.70 -0.35 3.79
C HIS A 164 -16.18 -0.07 3.53
N ARG A 165 -17.07 -0.39 4.47
CA ARG A 165 -18.52 -0.17 4.36
C ARG A 165 -18.89 1.31 4.18
N GLN A 166 -18.13 2.24 4.79
CA GLN A 166 -18.28 3.68 4.57
C GLN A 166 -17.69 4.19 3.25
N GLY A 167 -17.06 3.33 2.45
CA GLY A 167 -16.47 3.69 1.15
C GLY A 167 -15.18 4.50 1.24
N LEU A 168 -14.63 4.69 2.46
CA LEU A 168 -13.38 5.40 2.75
C LEU A 168 -12.14 4.59 2.32
N ALA A 169 -12.26 3.26 2.31
CA ALA A 169 -11.26 2.35 1.74
C ALA A 169 -11.95 1.41 0.74
N LYS A 170 -11.57 1.47 -0.55
CA LYS A 170 -12.21 0.63 -1.58
C LYS A 170 -11.85 -0.85 -1.44
N ALA A 171 -10.68 -1.15 -0.90
CA ALA A 171 -10.28 -2.47 -0.43
C ALA A 171 -9.55 -2.35 0.92
N ILE A 172 -9.60 -3.43 1.70
CA ILE A 172 -8.88 -3.54 2.98
C ILE A 172 -8.00 -4.77 3.00
N GLY A 173 -6.92 -4.71 3.76
CA GLY A 173 -5.95 -5.80 3.85
C GLY A 173 -5.03 -5.68 5.06
N VAL A 174 -3.97 -6.46 5.02
CA VAL A 174 -2.99 -6.55 6.09
C VAL A 174 -1.57 -6.44 5.54
N SER A 175 -0.62 -6.21 6.44
CA SER A 175 0.81 -6.18 6.13
C SER A 175 1.58 -6.86 7.24
N ASN A 176 2.60 -7.64 6.86
CA ASN A 176 3.45 -8.40 7.79
C ASN A 176 2.72 -9.48 8.61
N PHE A 177 1.59 -10.01 8.12
CA PHE A 177 0.89 -11.10 8.80
C PHE A 177 1.51 -12.45 8.40
N ALA A 178 1.98 -13.19 9.41
CA ALA A 178 2.36 -14.59 9.24
C ALA A 178 1.11 -15.48 9.11
N CYS A 179 1.27 -16.69 8.57
CA CYS A 179 0.15 -17.60 8.30
C CYS A 179 -0.78 -17.83 9.49
N LYS A 180 -0.23 -18.13 10.68
CA LYS A 180 -1.04 -18.35 11.89
C LYS A 180 -1.90 -17.14 12.26
N LYS A 181 -1.38 -15.92 12.08
CA LYS A 181 -2.11 -14.68 12.34
C LYS A 181 -3.18 -14.42 11.29
N LEU A 182 -2.89 -14.79 10.03
CA LEU A 182 -3.85 -14.72 8.94
C LEU A 182 -4.98 -15.74 9.12
N GLU A 183 -4.69 -16.99 9.46
CA GLU A 183 -5.69 -18.03 9.76
C GLU A 183 -6.60 -17.59 10.91
N TYR A 184 -6.02 -17.03 11.97
CA TYR A 184 -6.78 -16.46 13.08
C TYR A 184 -7.71 -15.33 12.60
N LEU A 185 -7.20 -14.39 11.81
CA LEU A 185 -8.02 -13.32 11.21
C LEU A 185 -9.19 -13.86 10.38
N LEU A 186 -8.91 -14.82 9.49
CA LEU A 186 -9.91 -15.43 8.61
C LEU A 186 -10.99 -16.20 9.36
N SER A 187 -10.74 -16.61 10.61
CA SER A 187 -11.74 -17.33 11.42
C SER A 187 -12.93 -16.45 11.83
N PHE A 188 -12.79 -15.13 11.83
CA PHE A 188 -13.85 -14.19 12.20
C PHE A 188 -14.10 -13.04 11.21
N ALA A 189 -13.22 -12.86 10.21
CA ALA A 189 -13.40 -11.82 9.19
C ALA A 189 -14.68 -12.04 8.36
N GLN A 190 -15.50 -11.00 8.25
CA GLN A 190 -16.66 -10.96 7.34
C GLN A 190 -16.23 -10.51 5.94
N ILE A 191 -15.33 -9.52 5.87
CA ILE A 191 -14.66 -9.10 4.64
C ILE A 191 -13.25 -9.67 4.68
N ILE A 192 -12.94 -10.54 3.73
CA ILE A 192 -11.63 -11.17 3.64
C ILE A 192 -10.58 -10.12 3.22
N PRO A 193 -9.40 -10.07 3.86
CA PRO A 193 -8.33 -9.18 3.42
C PRO A 193 -8.00 -9.40 1.95
N ALA A 194 -8.03 -8.33 1.14
CA ALA A 194 -7.71 -8.40 -0.28
C ALA A 194 -6.22 -8.60 -0.52
N VAL A 195 -5.37 -8.07 0.38
CA VAL A 195 -3.92 -8.07 0.25
C VAL A 195 -3.25 -8.42 1.59
N ASN A 196 -2.17 -9.21 1.54
CA ASN A 196 -1.15 -9.29 2.58
C ASN A 196 0.19 -8.79 2.03
N GLN A 197 0.59 -7.57 2.42
CA GLN A 197 1.83 -6.95 1.97
C GLN A 197 3.01 -7.38 2.88
N SER A 198 4.04 -8.01 2.33
CA SER A 198 5.16 -8.56 3.11
C SER A 198 6.49 -8.47 2.37
N ARG A 199 7.61 -8.59 3.10
CA ARG A 199 8.94 -8.64 2.47
C ARG A 199 9.05 -9.90 1.61
N TRP A 200 9.64 -9.78 0.41
CA TRP A 200 9.73 -10.90 -0.54
C TRP A 200 10.29 -12.20 0.07
N ARG A 201 11.34 -12.09 0.90
CA ARG A 201 11.94 -13.26 1.58
C ARG A 201 10.95 -14.00 2.49
N CYS A 202 10.01 -13.27 3.12
CA CYS A 202 8.98 -13.86 3.96
C CYS A 202 7.88 -14.54 3.13
N ILE A 203 7.54 -13.98 1.96
CA ILE A 203 6.57 -14.58 1.03
C ILE A 203 7.07 -15.93 0.50
N ARG A 204 8.35 -16.04 0.16
CA ARG A 204 8.95 -17.31 -0.26
C ARG A 204 8.79 -18.43 0.78
N THR A 205 8.80 -18.09 2.07
CA THR A 205 8.56 -19.05 3.14
C THR A 205 7.07 -19.40 3.25
N ALA A 206 6.19 -18.40 3.20
CA ALA A 206 4.73 -18.60 3.31
C ALA A 206 4.12 -19.40 2.15
N VAL A 207 4.60 -19.20 0.91
CA VAL A 207 4.17 -19.96 -0.27
C VAL A 207 4.59 -21.43 -0.15
N LYS A 208 5.76 -21.71 0.43
CA LYS A 208 6.24 -23.08 0.69
C LYS A 208 5.41 -23.81 1.75
N THR A 209 4.76 -23.08 2.66
CA THR A 209 3.99 -23.66 3.78
C THR A 209 2.48 -23.73 3.48
N SER A 210 2.05 -23.68 2.22
CA SER A 210 0.66 -23.85 1.77
C SER A 210 -0.37 -22.80 2.22
N CYS A 211 0.03 -21.67 2.81
CA CYS A 211 -0.92 -20.62 3.26
C CYS A 211 -1.63 -19.90 2.11
N ALA A 212 -1.17 -20.07 0.86
CA ALA A 212 -1.84 -19.57 -0.33
C ALA A 212 -3.06 -20.42 -0.75
N HIS A 213 -3.18 -21.66 -0.25
CA HIS A 213 -4.18 -22.62 -0.73
C HIS A 213 -5.45 -22.71 0.12
N SER A 214 -5.47 -22.09 1.31
CA SER A 214 -6.60 -22.19 2.26
C SER A 214 -7.59 -21.02 2.19
N VAL A 215 -7.37 -20.04 1.30
CA VAL A 215 -8.23 -18.86 1.20
C VAL A 215 -9.33 -19.11 0.16
N GLY A 216 -10.34 -19.85 0.57
CA GLY A 216 -11.58 -20.04 -0.17
C GLY A 216 -12.50 -20.99 0.56
N ARG A 217 -13.69 -20.53 0.98
CA ARG A 217 -14.76 -21.46 1.36
C ARG A 217 -15.02 -22.34 0.14
N LYS A 218 -14.84 -23.66 0.27
CA LYS A 218 -15.07 -24.62 -0.82
C LYS A 218 -16.46 -24.37 -1.44
N GLY A 219 -16.51 -24.15 -2.76
CA GLY A 219 -17.76 -24.26 -3.54
C GLY A 219 -18.26 -23.05 -4.33
N SER A 220 -17.50 -21.95 -4.47
CA SER A 220 -17.91 -20.84 -5.34
C SER A 220 -16.75 -20.32 -6.20
N SER A 221 -16.98 -20.23 -7.51
CA SER A 221 -16.08 -19.59 -8.49
C SER A 221 -15.93 -18.07 -8.30
N SER A 222 -16.63 -17.48 -7.32
CA SER A 222 -16.58 -16.06 -6.94
C SER A 222 -16.08 -15.83 -5.51
N ALA A 223 -15.41 -16.81 -4.89
CA ALA A 223 -14.88 -16.64 -3.54
C ALA A 223 -13.82 -15.50 -3.46
N PRO A 224 -13.88 -14.61 -2.46
CA PRO A 224 -12.89 -13.55 -2.30
C PRO A 224 -11.49 -14.14 -2.09
N THR A 225 -10.54 -13.62 -2.87
CA THR A 225 -9.14 -14.06 -2.90
C THR A 225 -8.26 -13.09 -2.13
N LEU A 226 -7.33 -13.62 -1.34
CA LEU A 226 -6.23 -12.88 -0.73
C LEU A 226 -5.00 -12.89 -1.63
N HIS A 227 -4.45 -11.72 -1.92
CA HIS A 227 -3.23 -11.58 -2.72
C HIS A 227 -2.01 -11.31 -1.84
N TRP A 228 -0.90 -12.03 -2.08
CA TRP A 228 0.38 -11.72 -1.46
C TRP A 228 1.13 -10.69 -2.30
N VAL A 229 1.53 -9.59 -1.68
CA VAL A 229 2.24 -8.49 -2.37
C VAL A 229 3.61 -8.31 -1.75
N ALA A 230 4.65 -8.37 -2.59
CA ALA A 230 6.03 -8.25 -2.19
C ALA A 230 6.44 -6.78 -2.03
N ARG A 231 7.16 -6.48 -0.93
CA ARG A 231 8.06 -5.33 -0.85
C ARG A 231 9.49 -5.80 -1.11
N GLU A 232 10.10 -5.27 -2.17
CA GLU A 232 11.52 -5.46 -2.45
C GLU A 232 12.32 -4.30 -1.84
N HIS A 233 13.28 -4.64 -0.98
CA HIS A 233 14.35 -3.76 -0.54
C HIS A 233 15.64 -4.43 -0.96
N HIS A 234 16.10 -4.20 -2.19
CA HIS A 234 17.44 -4.64 -2.56
C HIS A 234 18.48 -3.78 -1.82
N GLY A 235 19.59 -4.41 -1.41
CA GLY A 235 20.71 -3.85 -0.62
C GLY A 235 21.44 -2.68 -1.30
N PRO A 236 22.68 -2.32 -0.88
CA PRO A 236 23.23 -0.96 -0.69
C PRO A 236 23.30 -0.08 -1.96
N THR A 237 22.15 0.17 -2.56
CA THR A 237 21.91 1.03 -3.71
C THR A 237 20.46 1.50 -3.59
N ILE A 238 20.21 2.26 -2.54
CA ILE A 238 18.93 2.94 -2.30
C ILE A 238 18.79 3.99 -3.41
N LEU A 239 18.02 3.70 -4.45
CA LEU A 239 17.35 4.76 -5.21
C LEU A 239 15.97 4.96 -4.55
N SER A 240 15.99 5.61 -3.38
CA SER A 240 14.83 6.20 -2.72
C SER A 240 14.25 7.30 -3.63
N TRP A 241 13.05 7.82 -3.35
CA TRP A 241 12.59 9.10 -3.94
C TRP A 241 13.69 10.18 -3.89
N LYS A 242 14.60 10.12 -2.89
CA LYS A 242 15.81 10.95 -2.76
C LYS A 242 16.72 10.93 -4.00
N ALA A 243 16.73 9.83 -4.74
CA ALA A 243 17.49 9.71 -5.98
C ALA A 243 16.73 10.16 -7.22
N LEU A 244 15.39 10.09 -7.20
CA LEU A 244 14.54 10.62 -8.27
C LEU A 244 14.49 12.15 -8.24
N SER A 245 14.62 12.80 -7.07
CA SER A 245 14.59 14.26 -6.93
C SER A 245 15.93 14.95 -7.21
N SER A 246 17.04 14.23 -7.18
CA SER A 246 18.41 14.79 -7.28
C SER A 246 19.00 14.79 -8.69
N SER A 247 18.35 14.21 -9.70
CA SER A 247 18.90 14.18 -11.06
C SER A 247 18.70 15.52 -11.80
N ARG A 248 19.73 16.39 -11.76
CA ARG A 248 19.95 17.50 -12.71
C ARG A 248 21.02 17.10 -13.73
N SER A 249 20.69 16.32 -14.76
CA SER A 249 21.47 16.28 -16.03
C SER A 249 20.79 15.38 -17.07
N PRO A 250 20.57 15.86 -18.31
CA PRO A 250 20.16 15.03 -19.44
C PRO A 250 21.40 14.57 -20.20
N ARG A 251 22.03 13.45 -19.78
CA ARG A 251 22.98 12.64 -20.59
C ARG A 251 23.58 11.53 -19.73
N THR A 252 22.85 10.43 -19.55
CA THR A 252 23.42 9.07 -19.55
C THR A 252 22.33 8.11 -20.03
N SER A 253 22.68 7.22 -20.95
CA SER A 253 21.79 6.27 -21.63
C SER A 253 21.35 5.09 -20.76
N ALA A 254 21.34 5.25 -19.44
CA ALA A 254 20.86 4.23 -18.52
C ALA A 254 19.37 4.47 -18.23
N LYS A 255 18.48 3.67 -18.83
CA LYS A 255 17.07 3.61 -18.42
C LYS A 255 17.03 3.33 -16.91
N PRO A 256 16.42 4.19 -16.07
CA PRO A 256 16.28 3.89 -14.64
C PRO A 256 15.36 2.68 -14.51
N SER A 257 15.93 1.52 -14.21
CA SER A 257 15.15 0.32 -13.92
C SER A 257 14.87 0.23 -12.42
N LEU A 258 14.01 1.12 -11.92
CA LEU A 258 13.27 0.83 -10.69
C LEU A 258 12.11 -0.08 -11.08
N ARG A 259 12.25 -1.38 -10.82
CA ARG A 259 11.13 -2.31 -10.90
C ARG A 259 10.68 -2.64 -9.49
N PHE A 260 9.45 -2.26 -9.13
CA PHE A 260 8.68 -3.05 -8.18
C PHE A 260 8.22 -4.30 -8.94
N VAL A 261 8.93 -5.40 -8.83
CA VAL A 261 8.46 -6.66 -9.41
C VAL A 261 7.53 -7.31 -8.40
N LEU A 262 6.26 -7.46 -8.75
CA LEU A 262 5.46 -8.55 -8.19
C LEU A 262 6.11 -9.86 -8.64
N GLY A 263 7.04 -10.35 -7.83
CA GLY A 263 7.57 -11.69 -7.96
C GLY A 263 6.42 -12.68 -7.82
N GLY A 264 6.29 -13.56 -8.81
CA GLY A 264 5.50 -14.79 -8.78
C GLY A 264 4.06 -14.67 -8.27
N TYR A 265 3.11 -14.46 -9.18
CA TYR A 265 1.73 -14.88 -8.95
C TYR A 265 1.71 -16.40 -8.78
N MET A 266 1.33 -16.89 -7.61
CA MET A 266 0.66 -18.19 -7.51
C MET A 266 -0.81 -17.92 -7.21
N SER A 267 -1.54 -17.53 -8.25
CA SER A 267 -2.99 -17.76 -8.30
C SER A 267 -3.17 -19.12 -8.97
N ARG A 268 -3.33 -20.18 -8.18
CA ARG A 268 -3.94 -21.42 -8.68
C ARG A 268 -5.39 -21.42 -8.24
N ALA A 269 -6.31 -21.23 -9.18
CA ALA A 269 -7.64 -21.76 -9.02
C ALA A 269 -7.51 -23.29 -8.92
N ILE A 270 -8.05 -23.87 -7.88
CA ILE A 270 -8.12 -25.33 -7.74
C ILE A 270 -9.25 -25.77 -8.68
N ALA A 271 -8.88 -26.56 -9.70
CA ALA A 271 -9.83 -27.39 -10.45
C ALA A 271 -10.24 -28.59 -9.57
#